data_AF-A0A2K4ZLX5-F1
#
_entry.id   AF-A0A2K4ZLX5-F1
#
_cell.length_a   1.000
_cell.length_b   1.000
_cell.length_c   1.000
_cell.angle_alpha   90.00
_cell.angle_beta   90.00
_cell.angle_gamma   90.00
#
_symmetry.space_group_name_H-M   'P 1'
#
loop_
_entity.id
_entity.type
_entity.pdbx_description
1 polymer ?
#
loop_
_entity_poly.entity_id
_entity_poly.type
_entity_poly.pdbx_seq_one_letter_code
_entity_poly.pdbx_strand_id
1 'polypeptide(L)' 'MLATNEAKRQAQNNIDNCVTQELDKIDKLIAEAISNGKFSICNDGVLQYKTKEMLKSLGYRIETGSQYNEAYWSISWT' A
#
# COMPACT_ATOMS: atom_id res chain seq x y z
N MET A 1 31.74 -9.50 -11.09
CA MET A 1 30.75 -9.76 -10.00
C MET A 1 30.36 -8.51 -9.18
N LEU A 2 30.77 -7.28 -9.54
CA LEU A 2 30.41 -6.06 -8.77
C LEU A 2 29.05 -5.46 -9.18
N ALA A 3 28.73 -5.47 -10.48
CA ALA A 3 27.48 -4.88 -11.01
C ALA A 3 26.20 -5.53 -10.44
N THR A 4 26.22 -6.84 -10.15
CA THR A 4 25.05 -7.56 -9.64
C THR A 4 24.69 -7.17 -8.21
N ASN A 5 25.68 -6.90 -7.35
CA ASN A 5 25.42 -6.50 -5.96
C ASN A 5 24.91 -5.05 -5.89
N GLU A 6 25.45 -4.18 -6.75
CA GLU A 6 24.98 -2.79 -6.83
C GLU A 6 23.58 -2.69 -7.44
N ALA A 7 23.29 -3.43 -8.51
CA ALA A 7 21.95 -3.52 -9.09
C ALA A 7 20.92 -4.07 -8.09
N LYS A 8 21.28 -5.09 -7.29
CA LYS A 8 20.41 -5.61 -6.22
C LYS A 8 20.14 -4.57 -5.14
N ARG A 9 21.16 -3.82 -4.71
CA ARG A 9 21.00 -2.76 -3.71
C ARG A 9 20.13 -1.61 -4.22
N GLN A 10 20.32 -1.19 -5.46
CA GLN A 10 19.50 -0.16 -6.10
C GLN A 10 18.05 -0.62 -6.28
N ALA A 11 17.83 -1.86 -6.70
CA ALA A 11 16.48 -2.43 -6.79
C ALA A 11 15.80 -2.47 -5.41
N GLN A 12 16.51 -2.88 -4.36
CA GLN A 12 15.97 -2.90 -2.99
C GLN A 12 15.61 -1.50 -2.49
N ASN A 13 16.50 -0.51 -2.67
CA ASN A 13 16.24 0.87 -2.29
C ASN A 13 15.04 1.47 -3.05
N ASN A 14 14.91 1.15 -4.34
CA ASN A 14 13.78 1.60 -5.16
C ASN A 14 12.46 0.96 -4.70
N ILE A 15 12.49 -0.33 -4.31
CA ILE A 15 11.34 -1.03 -3.72
C ILE A 15 10.94 -0.36 -2.40
N ASP A 16 11.89 -0.09 -1.52
CA ASP A 16 11.62 0.50 -0.21
C ASP A 16 11.10 1.94 -0.31
N ASN A 17 11.63 2.74 -1.25
CA ASN A 17 11.11 4.07 -1.55
C ASN A 17 9.67 4.00 -2.10
N CYS A 18 9.38 3.04 -2.99
CA CYS A 18 8.05 2.90 -3.56
C CYS A 18 7.01 2.49 -2.52
N VAL A 19 7.36 1.56 -1.62
CA VAL A 19 6.51 1.16 -0.48
C VAL A 19 6.27 2.34 0.47
N THR A 20 7.31 3.14 0.74
CA THR A 20 7.19 4.33 1.60
C THR A 20 6.23 5.36 1.00
N GLN A 21 6.30 5.60 -0.31
CA GLN A 21 5.39 6.51 -1.00
C GLN A 21 3.94 5.99 -1.06
N GLU A 22 3.75 4.67 -1.20
CA GLU A 22 2.43 4.06 -1.18
C GLU A 22 1.79 4.19 0.21
N LEU A 23 2.54 3.94 1.27
CA LEU A 23 2.09 4.12 2.66
C LEU A 23 1.74 5.58 2.98
N ASP A 24 2.58 6.55 2.58
CA ASP A 24 2.31 7.98 2.80
C ASP A 24 1.00 8.45 2.11
N LYS A 25 0.68 7.88 0.94
CA LYS A 25 -0.62 8.14 0.28
C LYS A 25 -1.78 7.52 1.05
N ILE A 26 -1.63 6.29 1.51
CA ILE A 26 -2.66 5.58 2.28
C ILE A 26 -2.92 6.32 3.59
N ASP A 27 -1.88 6.75 4.30
CA ASP A 27 -2.00 7.50 5.56
C ASP A 27 -2.79 8.80 5.37
N LYS A 28 -2.55 9.54 4.28
CA LYS A 28 -3.33 10.74 3.95
C LYS A 28 -4.81 10.42 3.69
N LEU A 29 -5.09 9.35 2.94
CA LEU A 29 -6.47 8.91 2.67
C LEU A 29 -7.18 8.46 3.94
N ILE A 30 -6.48 7.76 4.84
CA ILE A 30 -7.01 7.36 6.15
C ILE A 30 -7.30 8.61 6.99
N ALA A 31 -6.37 9.56 7.09
CA ALA A 31 -6.56 10.79 7.85
C ALA A 31 -7.77 11.61 7.34
N GLU A 32 -7.91 11.72 6.02
CA GLU A 32 -9.06 12.35 5.39
C GLU A 32 -10.36 11.59 5.68
N ALA A 33 -10.35 10.27 5.60
CA ALA A 33 -11.51 9.44 5.91
C ALA A 33 -11.94 9.57 7.38
N ILE A 34 -10.99 9.57 8.32
CA ILE A 34 -11.24 9.80 9.75
C ILE A 34 -11.86 11.18 9.98
N SER A 35 -11.32 12.23 9.34
CA SER A 35 -11.88 13.59 9.41
C SER A 35 -13.33 13.66 8.92
N ASN A 36 -13.67 12.82 7.93
CA ASN A 36 -15.02 12.68 7.40
C ASN A 36 -15.91 11.68 8.17
N GLY A 37 -15.45 11.13 9.30
CA GLY A 37 -16.20 10.14 10.09
C GLY A 37 -16.37 8.77 9.42
N LYS A 38 -15.50 8.45 8.45
CA LYS A 38 -15.47 7.15 7.76
C LYS A 38 -14.52 6.18 8.47
N PHE A 39 -14.78 4.89 8.29
CA PHE A 39 -14.01 3.78 8.89
C PHE A 39 -13.33 2.90 7.83
N SER A 40 -13.39 3.33 6.58
CA SER A 40 -12.79 2.62 5.45
C SER A 40 -12.46 3.56 4.31
N ILE A 41 -11.45 3.18 3.54
CA ILE A 41 -11.10 3.77 2.24
C ILE A 41 -11.11 2.68 1.18
N CYS A 42 -11.45 3.07 -0.05
CA CYS A 42 -11.29 2.24 -1.23
C CYS A 42 -10.63 3.05 -2.35
N ASN A 43 -9.85 2.38 -3.18
CA ASN A 43 -9.23 2.98 -4.34
C ASN A 43 -8.94 1.91 -5.40
N ASP A 44 -8.75 2.36 -6.63
CA ASP A 44 -8.42 1.51 -7.76
C ASP A 44 -6.93 1.19 -7.79
N GLY A 45 -6.59 0.11 -8.49
CA GLY A 45 -5.25 -0.41 -8.66
C GLY A 45 -4.89 -1.55 -7.70
N VAL A 46 -3.58 -1.78 -7.56
CA VAL A 46 -3.01 -2.90 -6.82
C VAL A 46 -2.03 -2.37 -5.79
N LEU A 47 -2.27 -2.69 -4.51
CA LEU A 47 -1.30 -2.45 -3.44
C LEU A 47 -0.12 -3.41 -3.54
N GLN A 48 1.08 -2.89 -3.29
CA GLN A 48 2.27 -3.73 -3.20
C GLN A 48 2.13 -4.74 -2.06
N TYR A 49 2.71 -5.92 -2.25
CA TYR A 49 2.65 -6.99 -1.25
C TYR A 49 3.18 -6.52 0.12
N LYS A 50 4.33 -5.83 0.14
CA LYS A 50 4.96 -5.35 1.39
C LYS A 50 4.09 -4.33 2.12
N THR A 51 3.42 -3.45 1.38
CA THR A 51 2.44 -2.48 1.92
C THR A 51 1.26 -3.20 2.58
N LYS A 52 0.70 -4.22 1.91
CA LYS A 52 -0.40 -5.01 2.47
C LYS A 52 -0.01 -5.70 3.78
N GLU A 53 1.15 -6.32 3.83
CA GLU A 53 1.63 -7.01 5.03
C GLU A 53 1.89 -6.02 6.18
N MET A 54 2.45 -4.84 5.88
CA MET A 54 2.66 -3.80 6.88
C MET A 54 1.34 -3.29 7.45
N LEU A 55 0.35 -3.00 6.60
CA LEU A 55 -0.97 -2.55 7.06
C LEU A 55 -1.71 -3.62 7.88
N LYS A 56 -1.67 -4.89 7.45
CA LYS A 56 -2.21 -6.00 8.26
C LYS A 56 -1.52 -6.11 9.62
N SER A 57 -0.19 -5.93 9.67
CA SER A 57 0.56 -5.97 10.93
C SER A 57 0.18 -4.86 11.91
N LEU A 58 -0.31 -3.73 11.38
CA LEU A 58 -0.85 -2.61 12.15
C LEU A 58 -2.31 -2.81 12.58
N GLY A 59 -2.95 -3.92 12.18
CA GLY A 59 -4.33 -4.24 12.53
C GLY A 59 -5.38 -3.79 11.50
N TYR A 60 -4.96 -3.25 10.37
CA TYR A 60 -5.90 -2.89 9.30
C TYR A 60 -6.41 -4.14 8.57
N ARG A 61 -7.71 -4.15 8.25
CA ARG A 61 -8.29 -5.15 7.35
C ARG A 61 -8.15 -4.66 5.92
N ILE A 62 -7.53 -5.48 5.07
CA ILE A 62 -7.33 -5.20 3.65
C ILE A 62 -8.13 -6.19 2.81
N GLU A 63 -8.90 -5.66 1.87
CA GLU A 63 -9.54 -6.45 0.82
C GLU A 63 -9.02 -6.01 -0.53
N THR A 64 -8.84 -6.96 -1.44
CA THR A 64 -8.41 -6.69 -2.81
C THR A 64 -9.26 -7.53 -3.75
N GLY A 65 -9.66 -6.95 -4.88
CA GLY A 65 -10.46 -7.66 -5.86
C GLY A 65 -10.26 -7.10 -7.26
N SER A 66 -11.07 -7.58 -8.19
CA SER A 66 -11.21 -6.97 -9.50
C SER A 66 -12.69 -6.75 -9.81
N GLN A 67 -13.01 -5.56 -10.25
CA GLN A 67 -14.34 -5.16 -10.69
C GLN A 67 -14.23 -4.51 -12.06
N TYR A 68 -15.03 -4.95 -13.04
CA TYR A 68 -15.01 -4.43 -14.41
C TYR A 68 -13.62 -4.44 -15.09
N ASN A 69 -12.81 -5.47 -14.82
CA ASN A 69 -11.41 -5.60 -15.27
C ASN A 69 -10.43 -4.59 -14.64
N GLU A 70 -10.89 -3.80 -13.68
CA GLU A 70 -10.05 -2.92 -12.88
C GLU A 70 -9.75 -3.59 -11.55
N ALA A 71 -8.50 -3.56 -11.10
CA ALA A 71 -8.15 -4.01 -9.77
C ALA A 71 -8.58 -2.94 -8.76
N TYR A 72 -9.00 -3.35 -7.57
CA TYR A 72 -9.29 -2.42 -6.49
C TYR A 72 -8.77 -2.97 -5.16
N TRP A 73 -8.62 -2.05 -4.21
CA TRP A 73 -8.33 -2.37 -2.83
C TRP A 73 -9.21 -1.55 -1.88
N SER A 74 -9.52 -2.13 -0.73
CA SER A 74 -10.14 -1.45 0.40
C SER A 74 -9.34 -1.68 1.67
N ILE A 75 -9.30 -0.65 2.52
CA ILE A 75 -8.70 -0.69 3.84
C ILE A 75 -9.76 -0.24 4.83
N SER A 76 -10.00 -1.03 5.86
CA SER A 76 -10.95 -0.73 6.93
C SER A 76 -10.33 -0.91 8.30
N TRP A 77 -10.77 -0.10 9.26
CA TRP A 77 -10.38 -0.14 10.67
C TRP A 77 -11.62 -0.09 11.56
N THR A 78 -11.53 -0.74 12.73
CA THR A 78 -12.55 -0.80 13.78
C THR A 78 -11.90 -0.43 15.10
#